data_AF-A0A419FPI4-F1
#
_entry.id   AF-A0A419FPI4-F1
#
_cell.length_a   1.000
_cell.length_b   1.000
_cell.length_c   1.000
_cell.angle_alpha   90.00
_cell.angle_beta   90.00
_cell.angle_gamma   90.00
#
_symmetry.space_group_name_H-M   'P 1'
#
loop_
_entity.id
_entity.type
_entity.pdbx_description
1 polymer ?
#
loop_
_entity_poly.entity_id
_entity_poly.type
_entity_poly.pdbx_seq_one_letter_code
_entity_poly.pdbx_strand_id
1 'polypeptide(L)'
;MDPRVSEDKVPAYEILESRVRQIDNTIIMYRVFYMLDSFIYRFQLIKKDTMCIVEIPARLLSDLKNGDPASDRELTGILSCLEGTDCWKKLNEG
;
A
#
# COMPACT_ATOMS: atom_id res chain seq x y z
N MET A 1 15.86 12.09 -1.65
CA MET A 1 15.52 10.74 -1.16
C MET A 1 14.24 10.88 -0.39
N ASP A 2 13.16 10.23 -0.82
CA ASP A 2 11.89 10.28 -0.08
C ASP A 2 12.07 9.58 1.28
N PRO A 3 11.65 10.21 2.39
CA PRO A 3 11.84 9.64 3.70
C PRO A 3 11.01 8.37 3.85
N ARG A 4 11.66 7.31 4.35
CA ARG A 4 10.93 6.16 4.90
C ARG A 4 10.09 6.68 6.07
N VAL A 5 8.81 6.37 6.04
CA VAL A 5 7.88 6.71 7.13
C VAL A 5 7.56 5.47 7.94
N SER A 6 7.33 5.69 9.23
CA SER A 6 6.85 4.67 10.14
C SER A 6 5.34 4.49 9.99
N GLU A 7 4.86 3.29 10.29
CA GLU A 7 3.47 2.86 10.08
C GLU A 7 2.47 3.75 10.85
N ASP A 8 2.84 4.19 12.05
CA ASP A 8 2.05 5.10 12.90
C ASP A 8 1.82 6.48 12.28
N LYS A 9 2.63 6.87 11.27
CA LYS A 9 2.51 8.15 10.57
C LYS A 9 1.65 8.07 9.32
N VAL A 10 1.25 6.87 8.91
CA VAL A 10 0.45 6.66 7.71
C VAL A 10 -1.04 6.69 8.11
N PRO A 11 -1.85 7.60 7.54
CA PRO A 11 -3.28 7.59 7.80
C PRO A 11 -3.90 6.25 7.36
N ALA A 12 -4.86 5.74 8.14
CA ALA A 12 -5.56 4.48 7.84
C ALA A 12 -4.65 3.25 7.61
N TYR A 13 -3.42 3.24 8.16
CA TYR A 13 -2.50 2.12 7.99
C TYR A 13 -3.11 0.76 8.35
N GLU A 14 -3.80 0.68 9.50
CA GLU A 14 -4.44 -0.56 9.97
C GLU A 14 -5.55 -1.05 9.03
N ILE A 15 -6.31 -0.12 8.44
CA ILE A 15 -7.37 -0.45 7.46
C ILE A 15 -6.73 -1.02 6.19
N LEU A 16 -5.67 -0.36 5.71
CA LEU A 16 -4.90 -0.80 4.55
C LEU A 16 -4.29 -2.18 4.78
N GLU A 17 -3.61 -2.39 5.92
CA GLU A 17 -3.01 -3.67 6.27
C GLU A 17 -4.06 -4.77 6.35
N SER A 18 -5.18 -4.52 7.03
CA SER A 18 -6.29 -5.47 7.10
C SER A 18 -6.80 -5.84 5.70
N ARG A 19 -6.94 -4.87 4.79
CA ARG A 19 -7.42 -5.11 3.43
C ARG A 19 -6.43 -5.93 2.61
N VAL A 20 -5.14 -5.63 2.71
CA VAL A 20 -4.07 -6.41 2.07
C VAL A 20 -4.08 -7.86 2.58
N ARG A 21 -4.21 -8.07 3.90
CA ARG A 21 -4.30 -9.42 4.49
C ARG A 21 -5.57 -10.18 4.10
N GLN A 22 -6.68 -9.48 3.83
CA GLN A 22 -7.91 -10.09 3.31
C GLN A 22 -7.76 -10.59 1.87
N ILE A 23 -6.97 -9.89 1.05
CA ILE A 23 -6.64 -10.32 -0.31
C ILE A 23 -5.74 -11.56 -0.26
N ASP A 24 -4.66 -11.47 0.51
CA ASP A 24 -3.75 -12.59 0.74
C ASP A 24 -3.00 -12.38 2.06
N ASN A 25 -3.17 -13.32 2.99
CA ASN A 25 -2.61 -13.25 4.33
C ASN A 25 -1.09 -13.51 4.38
N THR A 26 -0.46 -13.89 3.26
CA THR A 26 0.99 -14.07 3.13
C THR A 26 1.71 -12.81 2.67
N ILE A 27 0.98 -11.76 2.28
CA ILE A 27 1.56 -10.47 1.91
C ILE A 27 2.04 -9.73 3.16
N ILE A 28 3.27 -9.20 3.09
CA ILE A 28 3.89 -8.40 4.14
C ILE A 28 4.05 -6.96 3.62
N MET A 29 3.54 -5.99 4.36
CA MET A 29 3.85 -4.57 4.15
C MET A 29 5.26 -4.28 4.67
N TYR A 30 6.25 -4.21 3.79
CA TYR A 30 7.66 -4.17 4.16
C TYR A 30 8.17 -2.76 4.50
N ARG A 31 7.88 -1.80 3.63
CA ARG A 31 8.32 -0.40 3.79
C ARG A 31 7.27 0.55 3.25
N VAL A 32 7.19 1.72 3.87
CA VAL A 32 6.39 2.85 3.39
C VAL A 32 7.29 4.05 3.21
N PHE A 33 7.12 4.74 2.09
CA PHE A 33 7.78 6.00 1.78
C PHE A 33 6.72 7.06 1.54
N TYR A 34 7.00 8.29 1.95
CA TYR A 34 6.13 9.42 1.64
C TYR A 34 6.79 10.35 0.64
N MET A 35 6.20 10.44 -0.54
CA MET A 35 6.63 11.33 -1.63
C MET A 35 6.00 12.69 -1.41
N LEU A 36 6.78 13.62 -0.87
CA LEU A 36 6.31 14.98 -0.53
C LEU A 36 5.82 15.75 -1.76
N ASP A 37 6.51 15.61 -2.89
CA ASP A 37 6.22 16.37 -4.11
C ASP A 37 4.86 16.01 -4.73
N SER A 38 4.42 14.76 -4.56
CA SER A 38 3.18 14.23 -5.12
C SER A 38 2.10 13.93 -4.09
N PHE A 39 2.41 14.09 -2.79
CA PHE A 39 1.53 13.72 -1.67
C PHE A 39 1.06 12.26 -1.75
N ILE A 40 1.97 11.33 -2.04
CA ILE A 40 1.67 9.90 -2.22
C ILE A 40 2.45 9.07 -1.19
N TYR A 41 1.78 8.08 -0.60
CA TYR A 41 2.43 7.01 0.14
C TYR A 41 2.73 5.85 -0.81
N ARG A 42 4.00 5.46 -0.89
CA ARG A 42 4.47 4.29 -1.64
C ARG A 42 4.71 3.13 -0.69
N PHE A 43 3.95 2.06 -0.86
CA PHE A 43 4.03 0.83 -0.10
C PHE A 43 4.80 -0.22 -0.90
N GLN A 44 5.83 -0.78 -0.27
CA GLN A 44 6.50 -1.98 -0.77
C GLN A 44 5.88 -3.19 -0.08
N LEU A 45 5.24 -4.04 -0.86
CA LEU A 45 4.61 -5.27 -0.41
C LEU A 45 5.49 -6.44 -0.85
N ILE A 46 5.70 -7.41 0.03
CA ILE A 46 6.50 -8.61 -0.25
C ILE A 46 5.60 -9.84 -0.12
N LYS A 47 5.74 -10.76 -1.08
CA LYS A 47 5.14 -12.08 -1.06
C LYS A 47 6.17 -13.09 -1.57
N LYS A 48 6.63 -13.99 -0.71
CA LYS A 48 7.75 -14.92 -1.01
C LYS A 48 8.98 -14.17 -1.52
N ASP A 49 9.45 -14.49 -2.72
CA ASP A 49 10.58 -13.90 -3.46
C ASP A 49 10.16 -12.74 -4.37
N THR A 50 8.92 -12.25 -4.25
CA THR A 50 8.38 -11.18 -5.09
C THR A 50 8.02 -9.94 -4.29
N MET A 51 8.07 -8.79 -4.97
CA MET A 51 7.70 -7.49 -4.46
C MET A 51 6.73 -6.79 -5.41
N CYS A 52 5.73 -6.15 -4.83
CA CYS A 52 4.78 -5.26 -5.50
C CYS A 52 4.91 -3.87 -4.89
N ILE A 53 4.75 -2.84 -5.71
CA ILE A 53 4.77 -1.44 -5.28
C ILE A 53 3.38 -0.87 -5.48
N VAL A 54 2.77 -0.39 -4.41
CA VAL A 54 1.46 0.25 -4.45
C VAL A 54 1.61 1.71 -4.04
N GLU A 55 1.05 2.60 -4.84
CA GLU A 55 1.08 4.04 -4.61
C GLU A 55 -0.33 4.52 -4.28
N ILE A 56 -0.49 5.14 -3.12
CA ILE A 56 -1.80 5.59 -2.62
C ILE A 56 -1.71 7.08 -2.27
N PRO A 57 -2.62 7.93 -2.79
CA PRO A 57 -2.67 9.33 -2.43
C PRO A 57 -2.89 9.52 -0.93
N ALA A 58 -2.16 10.45 -0.30
CA ALA A 58 -2.30 10.77 1.12
C ALA A 58 -3.70 11.25 1.49
N ARG A 59 -4.35 11.95 0.56
CA ARG A 59 -5.74 12.39 0.72
C ARG A 59 -6.69 11.20 0.85
N LEU A 60 -6.56 10.20 -0.02
CA LEU A 60 -7.38 8.98 0.03
C LEU A 60 -7.26 8.29 1.38
N LEU A 61 -6.04 8.13 1.90
CA LEU A 61 -5.82 7.50 3.20
C LEU A 61 -6.41 8.33 4.36
N SER A 62 -6.39 9.66 4.24
CA SER A 62 -6.97 10.56 5.23
C SER A 62 -8.50 10.49 5.21
N ASP A 63 -9.10 10.49 4.02
CA ASP A 63 -10.56 10.37 3.83
C ASP A 63 -11.06 8.98 4.28
N LEU A 64 -10.30 7.92 3.99
CA LEU A 64 -10.56 6.57 4.49
C LEU A 64 -10.50 6.48 6.03
N LYS A 65 -9.52 7.14 6.66
CA LYS A 65 -9.44 7.22 8.13
C LYS A 65 -10.69 7.87 8.74
N ASN A 66 -11.32 8.79 8.02
CA ASN A 66 -12.54 9.47 8.43
C ASN A 66 -13.82 8.68 8.08
N GLY A 67 -13.70 7.48 7.49
CA GLY A 67 -14.82 6.62 7.16
C GLY A 67 -15.55 6.98 5.86
N ASP A 68 -14.88 7.67 4.92
CA ASP A 68 -15.48 7.98 3.62
C ASP A 68 -15.65 6.71 2.75
N PRO A 69 -16.89 6.36 2.37
CA PRO A 69 -17.15 5.13 1.61
C PRO A 69 -16.69 5.19 0.15
N ALA A 70 -16.50 6.39 -0.43
CA ALA A 70 -15.96 6.50 -1.78
C ALA A 70 -14.46 6.13 -1.79
N SER A 71 -13.73 6.57 -0.77
CA SER A 71 -12.32 6.26 -0.56
C SER A 71 -12.07 4.75 -0.34
N ASP A 72 -12.99 4.02 0.31
CA ASP A 72 -12.89 2.56 0.45
C ASP A 72 -12.99 1.83 -0.91
N ARG A 73 -13.90 2.30 -1.78
CA ARG A 73 -14.04 1.76 -3.14
C ARG A 73 -12.82 2.06 -3.99
N GLU A 74 -12.31 3.29 -3.91
CA GLU A 74 -11.11 3.68 -4.64
C GLU A 74 -9.88 2.88 -4.16
N LEU A 75 -9.72 2.70 -2.84
CA LEU A 75 -8.68 1.84 -2.30
C LEU A 75 -8.77 0.42 -2.84
N THR A 76 -9.98 -0.15 -2.87
CA THR A 76 -10.20 -1.50 -3.43
C THR A 76 -9.77 -1.57 -4.89
N GLY A 77 -10.05 -0.53 -5.69
CA GLY A 77 -9.56 -0.43 -7.06
C GLY A 77 -8.04 -0.43 -7.15
N ILE A 78 -7.35 0.34 -6.30
CA ILE A 78 -5.88 0.37 -6.27
C ILE A 78 -5.30 -1.00 -5.87
N LEU A 79 -5.88 -1.66 -4.86
CA LEU A 79 -5.39 -2.94 -4.35
C LEU A 79 -5.73 -4.13 -5.25
N SER A 80 -6.62 -3.98 -6.23
CA SER A 80 -6.94 -5.05 -7.20
C SER A 80 -5.71 -5.58 -7.94
N CYS A 81 -4.65 -4.76 -8.09
CA CYS A 81 -3.40 -5.19 -8.69
C CYS A 81 -2.70 -6.33 -7.91
N LEU A 82 -3.02 -6.51 -6.62
CA LEU A 82 -2.45 -7.55 -5.76
C LEU A 82 -3.00 -8.95 -6.06
N GLU A 83 -4.21 -9.02 -6.62
CA GLU A 83 -4.86 -10.26 -7.03
C GLU A 83 -4.24 -10.82 -8.33
N GLY A 84 -3.67 -9.94 -9.17
CA GLY A 84 -3.02 -10.29 -10.43
C GLY A 84 -1.52 -10.58 -10.29
N THR A 85 -0.96 -11.36 -11.23
CA THR A 85 0.49 -11.64 -11.26
C THR A 85 1.33 -10.45 -11.70
N ASP A 86 0.73 -9.45 -12.35
CA ASP A 86 1.45 -8.38 -13.03
C ASP A 86 2.07 -7.35 -12.07
N CYS A 87 1.55 -7.21 -10.85
CA CYS A 87 2.18 -6.33 -9.85
C CYS A 87 3.45 -6.94 -9.24
N TRP A 88 3.52 -8.27 -9.17
CA TRP A 88 4.55 -8.98 -8.41
C TRP A 88 5.80 -9.19 -9.26
N LYS A 89 6.85 -8.43 -8.95
CA LYS A 89 8.16 -8.56 -9.59
C LYS A 89 9.09 -9.38 -8.71
N LYS A 90 9.84 -10.31 -9.30
CA LYS A 90 10.88 -11.03 -8.56
C LYS A 90 11.88 -10.04 -7.99
N LEU A 91 12.20 -10.22 -6.72
CA LEU A 91 13.36 -9.60 -6.10
C LEU A 91 14.58 -10.28 -6.74
N ASN A 92 15.15 -9.66 -7.77
CA ASN A 92 16.35 -10.21 -8.41
C ASN A 92 17.39 -10.46 -7.31
N GLU A 93 17.85 -11.71 -7.22
CA GLU A 93 19.05 -12.08 -6.47
C GLU A 93 20.19 -11.21 -7.02
N GLY A 94 20.63 -10.24 -6.20
CA GLY A 94 21.84 -9.47 -6.47
C GLY A 94 23.07 -10.30 -6.14
#